data_AF-E1ZBZ7-F1
#
_entry.id   AF-E1ZBZ7-F1
#
_cell.length_a   1.000
_cell.length_b   1.000
_cell.length_c   1.000
_cell.angle_alpha   90.00
_cell.angle_beta   90.00
_cell.angle_gamma   90.00
#
_symmetry.space_group_name_H-M   'P 1'
#
loop_
_entity.id
_entity.type
_entity.pdbx_description
1 polymer ?
#
loop_
_entity_poly.entity_id
_entity_poly.type
_entity_poly.pdbx_seq_one_letter_code
_entity_poly.pdbx_strand_id
1 'polypeptide(L)'
;MAILVYTSGDVGAGSAAVLAPRVVLGGARLGEVQSASPEECAERCREDAECSWFNACGAPQGCDVGEGPPLGFQQCSLLAANDSVVPVVLSKGDDCAFR
;
A
#
# COMPACT_ATOMS: atom_id res chain seq x y z
N MET A 1 -10.39 -16.18 -17.36
CA MET A 1 -9.59 -14.99 -17.01
C MET A 1 -10.56 -13.85 -16.80
N ALA A 2 -10.84 -13.53 -15.54
CA ALA A 2 -11.72 -12.44 -15.16
C ALA A 2 -10.99 -11.64 -14.07
N ILE A 3 -10.59 -10.42 -14.39
CA ILE A 3 -10.27 -9.42 -13.38
C ILE A 3 -11.60 -8.73 -13.09
N LEU A 4 -12.19 -9.02 -11.94
CA LEU A 4 -13.31 -8.25 -11.41
C LEU A 4 -12.72 -7.16 -10.51
N VAL A 5 -12.63 -5.91 -10.99
CA VAL A 5 -12.37 -4.73 -10.13
C VAL A 5 -13.68 -3.97 -9.96
N TYR A 6 -14.60 -4.49 -9.16
CA TYR A 6 -15.64 -3.67 -8.52
C TYR A 6 -16.29 -4.45 -7.38
N THR A 7 -16.18 -3.91 -6.17
CA THR A 7 -17.28 -4.01 -5.20
C THR A 7 -17.72 -2.58 -4.90
N SER A 8 -18.73 -2.14 -5.64
CA SER A 8 -19.71 -1.20 -5.13
C SER A 8 -20.38 -1.89 -3.93
N GLY A 9 -19.86 -1.65 -2.74
CA GLY A 9 -20.52 -1.93 -1.46
C GLY A 9 -21.02 -0.61 -0.89
N ASP A 10 -22.19 -0.66 -0.27
CA ASP A 10 -23.02 0.46 0.21
C ASP A 10 -22.30 1.76 0.56
N VAL A 11 -22.96 2.89 0.26
CA VAL A 11 -22.58 4.25 0.68
C VAL A 11 -22.76 4.40 2.20
N GLY A 12 -22.06 3.59 2.99
CA GLY A 12 -21.62 3.90 4.33
C GLY A 12 -20.21 4.46 4.21
N ALA A 13 -19.92 5.57 4.88
CA ALA A 13 -18.62 6.23 4.85
C ALA A 13 -17.45 5.25 5.08
N GLY A 14 -16.81 4.82 4.00
CA GLY A 14 -15.75 3.81 4.02
C GLY A 14 -15.10 3.71 2.66
N SER A 15 -14.20 4.65 2.37
CA SER A 15 -13.50 4.73 1.08
C SER A 15 -12.69 3.45 0.84
N ALA A 16 -13.03 2.69 -0.19
CA ALA A 16 -12.36 1.43 -0.51
C ALA A 16 -10.97 1.70 -1.11
N ALA A 17 -9.93 1.10 -0.54
CA ALA A 17 -8.62 0.97 -1.20
C ALA A 17 -8.58 -0.36 -1.96
N VAL A 18 -7.94 -0.37 -3.13
CA VAL A 18 -7.65 -1.62 -3.85
C VAL A 18 -6.37 -2.20 -3.25
N LEU A 19 -6.51 -3.33 -2.54
CA LEU A 19 -5.37 -4.05 -2.00
C LEU A 19 -4.77 -4.95 -3.08
N ALA A 20 -3.49 -4.75 -3.37
CA ALA A 20 -2.71 -5.57 -4.29
C ALA A 20 -1.72 -6.44 -3.49
N PRO A 21 -2.14 -7.61 -2.98
CA PRO A 21 -1.25 -8.48 -2.22
C PRO A 21 -0.10 -8.98 -3.10
N ARG A 22 1.07 -9.20 -2.49
CA ARG A 22 2.28 -9.70 -3.18
C ARG A 22 2.85 -8.75 -4.23
N VAL A 23 2.67 -7.44 -4.04
CA VAL A 23 3.15 -6.39 -4.94
C VAL A 23 3.83 -5.30 -4.13
N VAL A 24 4.96 -4.81 -4.62
CA VAL A 24 5.58 -3.57 -4.15
C VAL A 24 5.32 -2.48 -5.18
N LEU A 25 4.74 -1.38 -4.70
CA LEU A 25 4.50 -0.17 -5.48
C LEU A 25 5.63 0.84 -5.24
N GLY A 26 6.08 1.49 -6.30
CA GLY A 26 7.01 2.62 -6.26
C GLY A 26 6.28 3.96 -6.15
N GLY A 27 7.02 5.01 -5.81
CA GLY A 27 6.48 6.36 -5.63
C GLY A 27 7.37 7.20 -4.72
N ALA A 28 7.08 8.50 -4.57
CA ALA A 28 7.80 9.31 -3.57
C ALA A 28 7.41 8.87 -2.17
N ARG A 29 8.40 8.49 -1.35
CA ARG A 29 8.14 8.17 0.05
C ARG A 29 7.84 9.45 0.84
N LEU A 30 6.61 9.54 1.35
CA LEU A 30 6.17 10.60 2.25
C LEU A 30 6.55 10.30 3.70
N GLY A 31 6.57 9.03 4.07
CA GLY A 31 6.95 8.59 5.40
C GLY A 31 6.53 7.15 5.69
N GLU A 32 6.76 6.74 6.92
CA GLU A 32 6.40 5.43 7.45
C GLU A 32 5.48 5.57 8.65
N VAL A 33 4.47 4.71 8.74
CA VAL A 33 3.50 4.68 9.84
C VAL A 33 3.35 3.27 10.37
N GLN A 34 3.10 3.15 11.67
CA GLN A 34 2.71 1.88 12.28
C GLN A 34 1.26 1.57 11.92
N SER A 35 0.99 0.29 11.64
CA SER A 35 -0.35 -0.17 11.30
C SER A 35 -0.53 -1.66 11.57
N ALA A 36 -1.63 -2.03 12.20
CA ALA A 36 -1.95 -3.43 12.44
C ALA A 36 -2.48 -4.14 11.18
N SER A 37 -2.93 -3.40 10.15
CA SER A 37 -3.49 -3.98 8.92
C SER A 37 -3.32 -3.11 7.67
N PRO A 38 -3.48 -3.66 6.46
CA PRO A 38 -3.49 -2.87 5.24
C PRO A 38 -4.62 -1.82 5.19
N GLU A 39 -5.74 -2.07 5.85
CA GLU A 39 -6.87 -1.14 5.93
C GLU A 39 -6.51 0.11 6.73
N GLU A 40 -5.82 -0.05 7.87
CA GLU A 40 -5.33 1.11 8.63
C GLU A 40 -4.27 1.89 7.82
N CYS A 41 -3.43 1.23 7.01
CA CYS A 41 -2.54 1.95 6.08
C CYS A 41 -3.33 2.80 5.06
N ALA A 42 -4.45 2.29 4.56
CA ALA A 42 -5.33 3.01 3.64
C ALA A 42 -5.98 4.23 4.31
N GLU A 43 -6.35 4.12 5.58
CA GLU A 43 -6.85 5.24 6.39
C GLU A 43 -5.77 6.30 6.59
N ARG A 44 -4.55 5.92 6.96
CA ARG A 44 -3.42 6.86 7.11
C ARG A 44 -3.08 7.58 5.80
N CYS A 45 -3.04 6.85 4.69
CA CYS A 45 -2.83 7.46 3.38
C CYS A 45 -3.94 8.45 3.03
N ARG A 46 -5.18 8.22 3.47
CA ARG A 46 -6.27 9.17 3.23
C ARG A 46 -6.16 10.44 4.08
N GLU A 47 -5.61 10.33 5.28
CA GLU A 47 -5.37 11.48 6.17
C GLU A 47 -4.26 12.39 5.64
N ASP A 48 -3.38 11.88 4.78
CA ASP A 48 -2.31 12.62 4.11
C ASP A 48 -2.73 13.07 2.71
N ALA A 49 -2.85 14.38 2.49
CA ALA A 49 -3.32 14.95 1.23
C ALA A 49 -2.40 14.68 0.02
N GLU A 50 -1.13 14.34 0.26
CA GLU A 50 -0.16 14.03 -0.79
C GLU A 50 -0.10 12.53 -1.09
N CYS A 51 -0.62 11.69 -0.19
CA CYS A 51 -0.55 10.24 -0.34
C CYS A 51 -1.54 9.74 -1.40
N SER A 52 -1.03 8.87 -2.27
CA SER A 52 -1.77 8.29 -3.39
C SER A 52 -1.94 6.77 -3.26
N TRP A 53 -0.95 6.09 -2.68
CA TRP A 53 -0.99 4.66 -2.36
C TRP A 53 0.03 4.31 -1.26
N PHE A 54 0.05 3.06 -0.83
CA PHE A 54 0.93 2.60 0.24
C PHE A 54 1.47 1.19 -0.04
N ASN A 55 2.58 0.82 0.61
CA ASN A 55 2.98 -0.57 0.81
C ASN A 55 2.78 -0.92 2.29
N ALA A 56 2.30 -2.13 2.60
CA ALA A 56 2.05 -2.58 3.96
C ALA A 56 2.84 -3.87 4.27
N CYS A 57 3.52 -3.92 5.41
CA CYS A 57 4.31 -5.08 5.82
C CYS A 57 3.67 -5.84 6.98
N GLY A 58 3.29 -7.09 6.73
CA GLY A 58 2.75 -8.02 7.73
C GLY A 58 3.77 -9.08 8.18
N ALA A 59 5.00 -9.04 7.66
CA ALA A 59 6.01 -10.05 7.92
C ALA A 59 6.85 -9.69 9.16
N PRO A 60 6.97 -10.58 10.18
CA PRO A 60 7.76 -10.30 11.38
C PRO A 60 9.23 -9.96 11.12
N GLN A 61 9.80 -10.49 10.04
CA GLN A 61 11.17 -10.23 9.60
C GLN A 61 11.33 -8.91 8.82
N GLY A 62 10.25 -8.16 8.61
CA GLY A 62 10.22 -6.99 7.74
C GLY A 62 10.01 -7.33 6.26
N CYS A 63 9.83 -6.29 5.44
CA CYS A 63 9.55 -6.40 4.02
C CYS A 63 10.49 -5.50 3.23
N ASP A 64 11.08 -6.05 2.17
CA ASP A 64 11.76 -5.25 1.16
C ASP A 64 10.70 -4.54 0.31
N VAL A 65 10.92 -3.24 0.08
CA VAL A 65 10.03 -2.38 -0.69
C VAL A 65 10.77 -1.75 -1.88
N GLY A 66 11.93 -2.30 -2.26
CA GLY A 66 12.67 -2.01 -3.49
C GLY A 66 13.36 -0.64 -3.52
N GLU A 67 12.67 0.40 -3.07
CA GLU A 67 13.16 1.77 -2.99
C GLU A 67 13.15 2.27 -1.55
N GLY A 68 14.33 2.65 -1.06
CA GLY A 68 14.54 3.16 0.30
C GLY A 68 14.71 2.06 1.35
N PRO A 69 14.64 2.42 2.64
CA PRO A 69 14.75 1.45 3.74
C PRO A 69 13.64 0.39 3.69
N PRO A 70 13.94 -0.85 4.11
CA PRO A 70 12.92 -1.88 4.27
C PRO A 70 11.90 -1.49 5.34
N LEU A 71 10.67 -1.98 5.21
CA LEU A 71 9.64 -1.80 6.22
C LEU A 71 9.82 -2.81 7.35
N GLY A 72 9.65 -2.37 8.58
CA GLY A 72 9.51 -3.24 9.74
C GLY A 72 8.17 -3.97 9.77
N PHE A 73 8.04 -4.92 10.70
CA PHE A 73 6.76 -5.58 10.97
C PHE A 73 5.68 -4.56 11.32
N GLN A 74 4.48 -4.72 10.76
CA GLN A 74 3.32 -3.85 11.00
C GLN A 74 3.61 -2.37 10.68
N GLN A 75 4.34 -2.13 9.60
CA GLN A 75 4.58 -0.80 9.07
C GLN A 75 4.01 -0.62 7.66
N CYS A 76 3.69 0.62 7.32
CA CYS A 76 3.38 1.03 5.97
C CYS A 76 4.29 2.15 5.52
N SER A 77 4.70 2.15 4.24
CA SER A 77 5.24 3.34 3.58
C SER A 77 4.11 4.06 2.85
N LEU A 78 3.91 5.34 3.12
CA LEU A 78 3.00 6.22 2.38
C LEU A 78 3.71 6.79 1.16
N LEU A 79 3.06 6.73 0.00
CA LEU A 79 3.66 7.07 -1.28
C LEU A 79 2.84 8.15 -2.03
N ALA A 80 3.51 9.21 -2.44
CA ALA A 80 2.98 10.19 -3.37
C ALA A 80 3.16 9.74 -4.82
N ALA A 81 2.20 10.11 -5.65
CA ALA A 81 2.16 9.82 -7.07
C ALA A 81 3.28 10.45 -7.91
N ASN A 82 3.86 11.58 -7.47
CA ASN A 82 4.81 12.38 -8.24
C ASN A 82 4.37 12.54 -9.71
N ASP A 83 3.18 13.11 -9.92
CA ASP A 83 2.54 13.35 -11.22
C ASP A 83 2.11 12.10 -12.01
N SER A 84 2.26 10.89 -11.46
CA SER A 84 1.73 9.67 -12.09
C SER A 84 0.28 9.37 -11.69
N VAL A 85 -0.55 8.99 -12.65
CA VAL A 85 -1.92 8.52 -12.40
C VAL A 85 -2.01 7.00 -12.18
N VAL A 86 -0.88 6.28 -12.29
CA VAL A 86 -0.80 4.83 -12.09
C VAL A 86 0.44 4.51 -11.25
N PRO A 87 0.34 3.64 -10.23
CA PRO A 87 1.51 3.24 -9.45
C PRO A 87 2.44 2.38 -10.31
N VAL A 88 3.75 2.63 -10.18
CA VAL A 88 4.78 1.77 -10.76
C VAL A 88 4.89 0.50 -9.91
N VAL A 89 4.89 -0.67 -10.53
CA VAL A 89 5.16 -1.94 -9.84
C VAL A 89 6.66 -2.19 -9.85
N LEU A 90 7.29 -2.15 -8.68
CA LEU A 90 8.73 -2.42 -8.53
C LEU A 90 9.01 -3.92 -8.51
N SER A 91 8.16 -4.68 -7.82
CA SER A 91 8.28 -6.14 -7.73
C SER A 91 6.92 -6.80 -7.48
N LYS A 92 6.85 -8.10 -7.80
CA LYS A 92 5.66 -8.95 -7.63
C LYS A 92 6.08 -10.36 -7.23
N GLY A 93 5.28 -11.04 -6.41
CA GLY A 93 5.50 -12.44 -6.02
C GLY A 93 5.67 -12.64 -4.51
N ASP A 94 6.25 -13.78 -4.11
CA ASP A 94 6.33 -14.19 -2.70
C ASP A 94 7.28 -13.34 -1.84
N ASP A 95 8.07 -12.46 -2.46
CA ASP A 95 9.07 -11.62 -1.79
C ASP A 95 8.51 -10.25 -1.34
N CYS A 96 7.20 -10.01 -1.48
CA CYS A 96 6.65 -8.66 -1.58
C CYS A 96 5.35 -8.47 -0.78
N ALA A 97 5.41 -8.29 0.54
CA ALA A 97 4.30 -7.78 1.38
C ALA A 97 3.09 -8.69 1.68
N PHE A 98 2.54 -8.49 2.89
CA PHE A 98 1.39 -9.09 3.59
C PHE A 98 0.88 -10.46 3.08
N ARG A 99 1.12 -11.51 3.87
CA ARG A 99 0.47 -12.84 3.73
C ARG A 99 -0.73 -12.95 4.66
#